data_AF-A0A9W8AFU6-F1
#
_entry.id   AF-A0A9W8AFU6-F1
#
_cell.length_a   1.000
_cell.length_b   1.000
_cell.length_c   1.000
_cell.angle_alpha   90.00
_cell.angle_beta   90.00
_cell.angle_gamma   90.00
#
_symmetry.space_group_name_H-M   'P 1'
#
loop_
_entity.id
_entity.type
_entity.pdbx_description
1 polymer ?
#
loop_
_entity_poly.entity_id
_entity_poly.type
_entity_poly.pdbx_seq_one_letter_code
_entity_poly.pdbx_strand_id
1 'polypeptide(L)' 'MTAVELASYEQMATPLVHELLLIVEERGDICRDDSLEGLKFYPNRFPEMALDGAV' A
#
# COMPACT_ATOMS: atom_id res chain seq x y z
N MET A 1 1.81 -4.20 -6.74
CA MET A 1 3.23 -4.14 -6.35
C MET A 1 3.34 -4.62 -4.91
N THR A 2 4.24 -5.55 -4.61
CA THR A 2 4.53 -5.97 -3.22
C THR A 2 5.58 -5.04 -2.60
N ALA A 3 5.67 -5.01 -1.26
CA ALA A 3 6.72 -4.25 -0.57
C ALA A 3 8.14 -4.73 -0.95
N VAL A 4 8.32 -6.03 -1.23
CA VAL A 4 9.62 -6.61 -1.63
C VAL A 4 10.02 -6.14 -3.03
N GLU A 5 9.08 -6.19 -3.98
CA GLU A 5 9.32 -5.73 -5.36
C GLU A 5 9.71 -4.25 -5.38
N LEU A 6 8.98 -3.41 -4.62
CA LEU A 6 9.26 -1.97 -4.56
C LEU A 6 10.56 -1.67 -3.80
N ALA A 7 10.85 -2.37 -2.71
CA ALA A 7 12.11 -2.23 -1.97
C ALA A 7 13.33 -2.56 -2.83
N SER A 8 13.24 -3.60 -3.66
CA SER A 8 14.27 -3.95 -4.64
C SER A 8 14.45 -2.84 -5.69
N TYR A 9 13.34 -2.30 -6.22
CA TYR A 9 13.39 -1.22 -7.21
C TYR A 9 13.98 0.08 -6.66
N GLU A 10 13.54 0.50 -5.47
CA GLU A 10 13.97 1.73 -4.80
C GLU A 10 15.31 1.60 -4.04
N GLN A 11 15.90 0.40 -4.00
CA GLN A 11 17.12 0.09 -3.23
C GLN A 11 16.99 0.47 -1.74
N MET A 12 15.83 0.16 -1.16
CA MET A 12 15.50 0.43 0.24
C MET A 12 15.28 -0.86 1.04
N ALA A 13 15.31 -0.78 2.36
CA ALA A 13 15.00 -1.92 3.22
C ALA A 13 13.50 -2.27 3.14
N THR A 14 13.17 -3.56 2.94
CA THR A 14 11.77 -4.03 2.85
C THR A 14 10.87 -3.57 4.00
N PRO A 15 11.29 -3.62 5.28
CA PRO A 15 10.45 -3.13 6.37
C PRO A 15 10.12 -1.64 6.25
N LEU A 16 11.08 -0.82 5.82
CA LEU A 16 10.85 0.62 5.62
C LEU A 16 9.82 0.87 4.50
N VAL A 17 9.96 0.18 3.37
CA VAL A 17 9.02 0.32 2.26
C VAL A 17 7.61 -0.16 2.64
N HIS A 18 7.52 -1.20 3.45
CA HIS A 18 6.24 -1.67 3.97
C HIS A 18 5.53 -0.59 4.81
N GLU A 19 6.22 0.03 5.77
CA GLU A 19 5.64 1.11 6.58
C GLU A 19 5.24 2.33 5.74
N LEU A 20 6.06 2.69 4.74
CA LEU A 20 5.74 3.78 3.83
C LEU A 20 4.48 3.47 2.99
N LEU A 21 4.31 2.24 2.52
CA LEU A 21 3.12 1.83 1.78
C LEU A 21 1.86 1.91 2.67
N LEU A 22 1.95 1.52 3.94
CA LEU A 22 0.83 1.66 4.88
C LEU A 22 0.46 3.13 5.13
N ILE A 23 1.45 4.03 5.29
CA ILE A 23 1.18 5.47 5.44
C ILE A 23 0.49 6.06 4.20
N VAL A 24 0.89 5.64 3.00
CA VAL A 24 0.29 6.09 1.74
C VAL A 24 -1.13 5.50 1.55
N GLU A 25 -1.36 4.28 2.03
CA GLU A 25 -2.68 3.67 2.10
C GLU A 25 -3.62 4.43 3.05
N GLU A 26 -3.16 4.79 4.25
CA GLU A 26 -3.93 5.57 5.23
C GLU A 26 -4.37 6.94 4.69
N ARG A 27 -3.59 7.53 3.77
CA ARG A 27 -3.94 8.78 3.08
C ARG A 27 -4.97 8.57 1.97
N GLY A 28 -5.24 7.34 1.58
CA GLY A 28 -6.15 6.97 0.51
C GLY A 28 -5.55 7.06 -0.90
N ASP A 29 -4.23 7.21 -1.05
CA ASP A 29 -3.58 7.30 -2.36
C ASP A 29 -3.46 5.92 -3.04
N ILE A 30 -3.29 4.87 -2.23
CA ILE A 30 -3.23 3.48 -2.66
C ILE A 30 -4.21 2.63 -1.85
N CYS A 31 -4.55 1.46 -2.38
CA CYS A 31 -5.29 0.43 -1.66
C CYS A 31 -4.49 -0.89 -1.68
N ARG A 32 -4.82 -1.80 -0.76
CA ARG A 32 -4.22 -3.13 -0.70
C ARG A 32 -5.22 -4.24 -1.03
N ASP A 33 -4.69 -5.29 -1.64
CA ASP A 33 -5.33 -6.58 -1.82
C ASP A 33 -4.56 -7.60 -0.97
N ASP A 34 -5.23 -8.14 0.05
CA ASP A 34 -4.71 -9.23 0.87
C ASP A 34 -5.43 -10.52 0.43
N SER A 35 -4.74 -11.31 -0.38
CA SER A 35 -5.26 -12.55 -0.96
C SER A 35 -4.30 -13.71 -0.70
N LEU A 36 -4.69 -14.91 -1.15
CA LEU A 36 -3.83 -16.10 -1.09
C LEU A 36 -2.49 -15.93 -1.83
N GLU A 37 -2.44 -15.03 -2.81
CA GLU A 37 -1.20 -14.69 -3.53
C GLU A 37 -0.28 -13.74 -2.74
N GLY A 38 -0.74 -13.24 -1.59
CA GLY A 38 -0.05 -12.31 -0.71
C GLY A 38 -0.53 -10.87 -0.83
N LEU A 39 0.10 -10.00 -0.03
CA LEU A 39 -0.25 -8.59 0.08
C LEU A 39 0.31 -7.76 -1.08
N LYS A 40 -0.58 -7.14 -1.86
CA LYS A 40 -0.22 -6.26 -2.99
C LYS A 40 -0.86 -4.89 -2.83
N PHE A 41 -0.13 -3.84 -3.21
CA PHE A 41 -0.60 -2.46 -3.26
C PHE A 41 -0.86 -1.99 -4.69
N TYR A 42 -1.90 -1.16 -4.86
CA TYR A 42 -2.37 -0.62 -6.14
C TYR A 42 -2.81 0.85 -6.00
N PRO A 43 -2.78 1.65 -7.08
CA PRO A 43 -3.39 2.98 -7.07
C PRO A 43 -4.85 2.91 -6.61
N ASN A 44 -5.25 3.78 -5.69
CA ASN A 44 -6.61 3.77 -5.19
C ASN A 44 -7.58 4.22 -6.29
N ARG A 45 -8.50 3.34 -6.69
CA ARG A 45 -9.59 3.63 -7.64
C ARG A 45 -10.95 3.74 -6.96
N PHE A 46 -10.97 3.78 -5.63
CA PHE A 46 -12.16 3.88 -4.77
C PHE A 46 -12.11 5.17 -3.94
N PRO A 47 -12.06 6.36 -4.57
CA PRO A 47 -11.86 7.62 -3.86
C PRO A 47 -13.00 7.95 -2.88
N GLU A 48 -14.20 7.41 -3.10
CA GLU A 48 -15.38 7.65 -2.26
C GLU A 48 -15.36 6.86 -0.94
N MET A 49 -14.65 5.72 -0.89
CA MET A 49 -14.56 4.88 0.32
C MET A 49 -13.47 5.34 1.30
N ALA A 50 -12.57 6.24 0.87
CA ALA A 50 -11.50 6.76 1.71
C ALA A 50 -11.99 7.72 2.82
N LEU A 51 -13.23 8.23 2.70
CA LEU A 51 -13.82 9.18 3.65
C LEU A 51 -14.51 8.51 4.85
N ASP A 52 -14.80 7.20 4.78
CA ASP A 52 -15.51 6.47 5.85
C ASP A 52 -14.58 5.94 6.97
N GLY A 53 -13.26 6.07 6.81
CA GLY A 53 -12.26 5.67 7.81
C GLY A 53 -11.79 6.78 8.74
N ALA A 54 -12.25 8.02 8.55
CA ALA A 54 -11.97 9.15 9.42
C ALA A 54 -13.03 9.24 10.53
N VAL A 55 -12.99 8.30 11.47
CA VAL A 55 -13.69 8.39 12.78
C VAL A 55 -12.70 8.12 13.90
#